data_AF-C5SZR7-F1
#
_entry.id   AF-C5SZR7-F1
#
_cell.length_a   1.000
_cell.length_b   1.000
_cell.length_c   1.000
_cell.angle_alpha   90.00
_cell.angle_beta   90.00
_cell.angle_gamma   90.00
#
_symmetry.space_group_name_H-M   'P 1'
#
loop_
_entity.id
_entity.type
_entity.pdbx_description
1 polymer ?
#
loop_
_entity_poly.entity_id
_entity_poly.type
_entity_poly.pdbx_seq_one_letter_code
_entity_poly.pdbx_strand_id
1 'polypeptide(L)'
;MFASLLVGLAIAGAIYWWFQVMITDQQEKNGFLQREIKVLEGQIKEIASIEEEIAALRARQKAVEDLQSDRNLPVHLLNELVKQLPEGVYITSMRQSGQTISMQGMAQSNERVSEMLRYLANNTPWFSKPELVEIVASNVSLTPRDQRRVAAFNLRFQLVRASEAQKVMDAASSAVVVPGK
;
A
#
# COMPACT_ATOMS: atom_id res chain seq x y z
N MET A 1 -28.87 -23.26 -84.18
CA MET A 1 -29.42 -23.43 -82.82
C MET A 1 -28.49 -24.24 -81.92
N PHE A 2 -27.97 -25.39 -82.35
CA PHE A 2 -27.03 -26.19 -81.52
C PHE A 2 -25.66 -25.52 -81.30
N ALA A 3 -25.11 -24.82 -82.29
CA ALA A 3 -23.83 -24.13 -82.15
C ALA A 3 -23.87 -22.98 -81.12
N SER A 4 -24.93 -22.19 -81.10
CA SER A 4 -25.11 -21.11 -80.11
C SER A 4 -25.31 -21.64 -78.69
N LEU A 5 -25.97 -22.79 -78.53
CA LEU A 5 -26.11 -23.47 -77.25
C LEU A 5 -24.76 -23.95 -76.70
N LEU A 6 -23.92 -24.52 -77.57
CA LEU A 6 -22.57 -24.98 -77.22
C LEU A 6 -21.65 -23.83 -76.80
N VAL A 7 -21.69 -22.71 -77.53
CA VAL A 7 -20.88 -21.51 -77.17
C VAL A 7 -21.36 -20.93 -75.84
N GLY A 8 -22.68 -20.85 -75.61
CA GLY A 8 -23.23 -20.39 -74.34
C GLY A 8 -22.79 -21.26 -73.15
N LEU A 9 -22.81 -22.58 -73.31
CA LEU A 9 -22.34 -23.52 -72.29
C LEU A 9 -20.84 -23.39 -72.02
N ALA A 10 -20.03 -23.21 -73.06
CA ALA A 10 -18.58 -23.04 -72.92
C ALA A 10 -18.24 -21.76 -72.12
N ILE A 11 -18.92 -20.65 -72.41
CA ILE A 11 -18.73 -19.38 -71.70
C ILE A 11 -19.18 -19.51 -70.24
N ALA A 12 -20.34 -20.13 -69.99
CA ALA A 12 -20.83 -20.36 -68.63
C ALA A 12 -19.89 -21.24 -67.81
N GLY A 13 -19.34 -22.30 -68.42
CA GLY A 13 -18.34 -23.17 -67.79
C GLY A 13 -17.04 -22.43 -67.45
N ALA A 14 -16.54 -21.58 -68.35
CA ALA A 14 -15.35 -20.78 -68.11
C ALA A 14 -15.54 -19.78 -66.96
N ILE A 15 -16.69 -19.10 -66.91
CA ILE A 15 -17.03 -18.16 -65.83
C ILE A 15 -17.17 -18.90 -64.49
N TYR A 16 -17.85 -20.05 -64.48
CA TYR A 16 -17.98 -20.87 -63.28
C TYR A 16 -16.62 -21.32 -62.75
N TRP A 17 -15.73 -21.77 -63.64
CA TRP A 17 -14.38 -22.18 -63.27
C TRP A 17 -13.56 -21.01 -62.71
N TRP A 18 -13.66 -19.83 -63.32
CA TRP A 18 -13.01 -18.62 -62.82
C TRP A 18 -13.46 -18.26 -61.40
N PHE A 19 -14.78 -18.29 -61.13
CA PHE A 19 -15.30 -18.06 -59.79
C PHE A 19 -14.86 -19.13 -58.79
N GLN A 20 -14.79 -20.40 -59.19
CA GLN A 20 -14.32 -21.47 -58.32
C GLN A 20 -12.86 -21.28 -57.88
N VAL A 21 -11.99 -20.82 -58.78
CA VAL A 21 -10.59 -20.50 -58.43
C VAL A 21 -10.54 -19.35 -57.42
N MET A 22 -11.32 -18.28 -57.63
CA MET A 22 -11.37 -17.15 -56.70
C MET A 22 -11.92 -17.52 -55.31
N ILE A 23 -12.94 -18.39 -55.27
CA ILE A 23 -13.50 -18.89 -54.01
C ILE A 23 -12.46 -19.72 -53.26
N THR A 24 -11.73 -20.58 -53.96
CA THR A 24 -10.69 -21.42 -53.36
C THR A 24 -9.59 -20.56 -52.74
N ASP A 25 -9.08 -19.56 -53.47
CA ASP A 25 -8.05 -18.63 -52.95
C ASP A 25 -8.55 -17.84 -51.73
N GLN A 26 -9.82 -17.40 -51.75
CA GLN A 26 -10.43 -16.74 -50.60
C GLN A 26 -10.60 -17.68 -49.39
N GLN A 27 -10.94 -18.95 -49.62
CA GLN A 27 -11.05 -19.96 -48.56
C GLN A 27 -9.68 -20.29 -47.95
N GLU A 28 -8.62 -20.36 -48.74
CA GLU A 28 -7.25 -20.55 -48.24
C GLU A 28 -6.79 -19.39 -47.35
N LYS A 29 -7.05 -18.15 -47.78
CA LYS A 29 -6.78 -16.94 -47.00
C LYS A 29 -7.56 -16.92 -45.68
N ASN A 30 -8.85 -17.22 -45.74
CA ASN A 30 -9.67 -17.33 -44.54
C ASN A 30 -9.17 -18.43 -43.59
N GLY A 31 -8.77 -19.58 -44.13
CA GLY A 31 -8.19 -20.67 -43.36
C GLY A 31 -6.86 -20.28 -42.71
N PHE A 32 -6.02 -19.52 -43.41
CA PHE A 32 -4.78 -18.98 -42.85
C PHE A 32 -5.05 -18.00 -41.70
N LEU A 33 -5.93 -17.01 -41.92
CA LEU A 33 -6.31 -16.05 -40.89
C LEU A 33 -6.92 -16.72 -39.66
N GLN A 34 -7.80 -17.71 -39.85
CA GLN A 34 -8.37 -18.47 -38.73
C GLN A 34 -7.33 -19.24 -37.93
N ARG A 35 -6.30 -19.78 -38.57
CA ARG A 35 -5.19 -20.45 -37.86
C ARG A 35 -4.41 -19.46 -37.02
N GLU A 36 -4.08 -18.30 -37.58
CA GLU A 36 -3.33 -17.27 -36.86
C GLU A 36 -4.12 -16.70 -35.69
N ILE A 37 -5.43 -16.49 -35.87
CA ILE A 37 -6.34 -16.08 -34.79
C ILE A 37 -6.30 -17.09 -33.63
N LYS A 38 -6.33 -18.40 -33.92
CA LYS A 38 -6.25 -19.43 -32.87
C LYS A 38 -4.92 -19.42 -32.13
N VAL A 39 -3.80 -19.15 -32.82
CA VAL A 39 -2.48 -19.02 -32.18
C VAL A 39 -2.48 -17.82 -31.24
N LEU A 40 -2.96 -16.66 -31.71
CA LEU A 40 -3.07 -15.45 -30.91
C LEU A 40 -4.01 -15.62 -29.71
N GLU A 41 -5.15 -16.30 -29.86
CA GLU A 41 -6.05 -16.62 -28.75
C GLU A 41 -5.37 -17.46 -27.67
N GLY A 42 -4.54 -18.42 -28.07
CA GLY A 42 -3.72 -19.21 -27.14
C GLY A 42 -2.75 -18.34 -26.34
N GLN A 43 -2.04 -17.44 -27.02
CA GLN A 43 -1.10 -16.50 -26.38
C GLN A 43 -1.81 -15.53 -25.43
N ILE A 44 -2.96 -14.99 -25.82
CA ILE A 44 -3.76 -14.09 -24.97
C ILE A 44 -4.19 -14.82 -23.68
N LYS A 45 -4.61 -16.08 -23.80
CA LYS A 45 -5.01 -16.88 -22.63
C LYS A 45 -3.83 -17.17 -21.70
N GLU A 46 -2.66 -17.45 -22.25
CA GLU A 46 -1.43 -17.65 -21.47
C GLU A 46 -1.04 -16.37 -20.71
N ILE A 47 -1.09 -15.20 -21.38
CA ILE A 47 -0.83 -13.90 -20.75
C ILE A 47 -1.81 -13.64 -19.61
N ALA A 48 -3.11 -13.87 -19.83
CA ALA A 48 -4.13 -13.69 -18.80
C ALA A 48 -3.88 -14.59 -17.58
N SER A 49 -3.46 -15.84 -17.79
CA SER A 49 -3.10 -16.77 -16.72
C SER A 49 -1.87 -16.30 -15.94
N ILE A 50 -0.85 -15.79 -16.62
CA ILE A 50 0.36 -15.27 -15.97
C ILE A 50 0.05 -14.01 -15.16
N GLU A 51 -0.80 -13.12 -15.69
CA GLU A 51 -1.19 -11.90 -14.97
C GLU A 51 -1.96 -12.23 -13.68
N GLU A 52 -2.85 -13.23 -13.72
CA GLU A 52 -3.55 -13.73 -12.54
C GLU A 52 -2.58 -14.32 -11.50
N GLU A 53 -1.57 -15.08 -11.94
CA GLU A 53 -0.54 -15.62 -11.06
C GLU A 53 0.32 -14.51 -10.42
N ILE A 54 0.72 -13.50 -11.20
CA ILE A 54 1.43 -12.31 -10.69
C ILE A 54 0.60 -11.57 -9.65
N ALA A 55 -0.70 -11.39 -9.90
CA ALA A 55 -1.60 -10.73 -8.95
C ALA A 55 -1.68 -11.52 -7.62
N ALA A 56 -1.80 -12.84 -7.69
CA ALA A 56 -1.81 -13.71 -6.52
C ALA A 56 -0.48 -13.67 -5.75
N LEU A 57 0.66 -13.70 -6.45
CA LEU A 57 1.99 -13.61 -5.84
C LEU A 57 2.23 -12.24 -5.19
N ARG A 58 1.83 -11.14 -5.84
CA ARG A 58 1.91 -9.79 -5.27
C ARG A 58 1.07 -9.64 -4.01
N ALA A 59 -0.13 -10.22 -3.98
CA ALA A 59 -0.98 -10.22 -2.79
C ALA A 59 -0.30 -10.93 -1.60
N ARG A 60 0.35 -12.07 -1.85
CA ARG A 60 1.13 -12.78 -0.83
C ARG A 60 2.37 -12.00 -0.38
N GLN A 61 3.11 -11.42 -1.33
CA GLN A 61 4.27 -10.61 -1.00
C GLN A 61 3.88 -9.44 -0.10
N LYS A 62 2.80 -8.73 -0.44
CA LYS A 62 2.28 -7.63 0.37
C LYS A 62 1.87 -8.09 1.78
N ALA A 63 1.16 -9.22 1.89
CA ALA A 63 0.80 -9.77 3.20
C ALA A 63 2.03 -10.10 4.06
N VAL A 64 3.10 -10.61 3.44
CA VAL A 64 4.37 -10.89 4.14
C VAL A 64 5.11 -9.60 4.51
N GLU A 65 5.17 -8.62 3.61
CA GLU A 65 5.82 -7.34 3.85
C GLU A 65 5.11 -6.53 4.94
N ASP A 66 3.79 -6.53 4.94
CA ASP A 66 2.97 -5.92 6.01
C ASP A 66 3.26 -6.62 7.36
N LEU A 67 3.31 -7.96 7.40
CA LEU A 67 3.64 -8.72 8.61
C LEU A 67 5.07 -8.46 9.11
N GLN A 68 6.04 -8.33 8.21
CA GLN A 68 7.43 -8.03 8.56
C GLN A 68 7.61 -6.58 9.02
N SER A 69 6.88 -5.64 8.42
CA SER A 69 6.87 -4.23 8.84
C SER A 69 6.27 -4.07 10.24
N ASP A 70 5.19 -4.78 10.52
CA ASP A 70 4.54 -4.80 11.83
C ASP A 70 5.46 -5.38 12.92
N ARG A 71 6.38 -6.30 12.58
CA ARG A 71 7.30 -6.90 13.55
C ARG A 71 8.31 -5.91 14.16
N ASN A 72 8.81 -4.97 13.36
CA ASN A 72 9.89 -4.08 13.76
C ASN A 72 9.42 -2.68 14.17
N LEU A 73 8.19 -2.30 13.81
CA LEU A 73 7.56 -1.04 14.18
C LEU A 73 7.62 -0.76 15.70
N PRO A 74 7.16 -1.66 16.60
CA PRO A 74 7.16 -1.43 18.06
C PRO A 74 8.51 -1.03 18.65
N VAL A 75 9.59 -1.64 18.16
CA VAL A 75 10.95 -1.41 18.68
C VAL A 75 11.48 -0.05 18.25
N HIS A 76 11.26 0.34 16.98
CA HIS A 76 11.64 1.67 16.51
C HIS A 76 10.86 2.77 17.23
N LEU A 77 9.58 2.55 17.49
CA LEU A 77 8.75 3.50 18.23
C LEU A 77 9.23 3.68 19.66
N LEU A 78 9.59 2.58 20.34
CA LEU A 78 10.19 2.63 21.67
C LEU A 78 11.49 3.43 21.68
N ASN A 79 12.38 3.20 20.71
CA ASN A 79 13.64 3.91 20.61
C ASN A 79 13.44 5.42 20.39
N GLU A 80 12.49 5.82 19.55
CA GLU A 80 12.18 7.23 19.33
C GLU A 80 11.46 7.86 20.53
N LEU A 81 10.56 7.14 21.20
CA LEU A 81 9.90 7.63 22.41
C LEU A 81 10.90 7.91 23.52
N VAL A 82 11.86 7.01 23.76
CA VAL A 82 12.89 7.19 24.80
C VAL A 82 13.73 8.44 24.55
N LYS A 83 14.01 8.80 23.29
CA LYS A 83 14.76 10.02 22.95
C LYS A 83 13.95 11.30 23.15
N GLN A 84 12.64 11.23 23.02
CA GLN A 84 11.73 12.40 23.04
C GLN A 84 11.10 12.64 24.43
N LEU A 85 11.31 11.74 25.40
CA LEU A 85 10.77 11.90 26.75
C LEU A 85 11.59 12.93 27.56
N PRO A 86 10.97 13.99 28.09
CA PRO A 86 11.65 14.97 28.93
C PRO A 86 11.96 14.39 30.33
N GLU A 87 12.95 14.98 31.00
CA GLU A 87 13.32 14.59 32.36
C GLU A 87 12.15 14.79 33.35
N GLY A 88 11.94 13.84 34.26
CA GLY A 88 10.90 13.90 35.28
C GLY A 88 9.54 13.34 34.87
N VAL A 89 9.46 12.67 33.71
CA VAL A 89 8.30 11.88 33.25
C VAL A 89 8.66 10.40 33.24
N TYR A 90 7.83 9.57 33.87
CA TYR A 90 7.98 8.13 33.93
C TYR A 90 6.79 7.43 33.30
N ILE A 91 7.04 6.53 32.34
CA ILE A 91 5.98 5.67 31.78
C ILE A 91 5.87 4.41 32.65
N THR A 92 4.65 4.10 33.08
CA THR A 92 4.33 2.89 33.84
C THR A 92 3.76 1.78 32.97
N SER A 93 2.94 2.12 31.97
CA SER A 93 2.41 1.15 31.02
C SER A 93 2.25 1.72 29.63
N MET A 94 2.47 0.87 28.62
CA MET A 94 2.22 1.20 27.23
C MET A 94 1.59 0.00 26.55
N ARG A 95 0.50 0.21 25.83
CA ARG A 95 -0.24 -0.82 25.09
C ARG A 95 -0.51 -0.34 23.68
N GLN A 96 -0.07 -1.12 22.70
CA GLN A 96 -0.37 -0.91 21.29
C GLN A 96 -1.51 -1.85 20.87
N SER A 97 -2.52 -1.30 20.19
CA SER A 97 -3.58 -2.04 19.53
C SER A 97 -3.65 -1.58 18.08
N GLY A 98 -3.04 -2.37 17.18
CA GLY A 98 -2.83 -2.01 15.78
C GLY A 98 -2.06 -0.69 15.65
N GLN A 99 -2.77 0.35 15.23
CA GLN A 99 -2.22 1.69 14.96
C GLN A 99 -2.47 2.71 16.10
N THR A 100 -3.16 2.32 17.17
CA THR A 100 -3.40 3.17 18.35
C THR A 100 -2.50 2.73 19.50
N ILE A 101 -1.77 3.68 20.10
CA ILE A 101 -1.03 3.46 21.35
C ILE A 101 -1.75 4.16 22.49
N SER A 102 -1.93 3.44 23.59
CA SER A 102 -2.33 3.98 24.88
C SER A 102 -1.13 3.91 25.84
N MET A 103 -0.83 5.03 26.48
CA MET A 103 0.34 5.21 27.34
C MET A 103 -0.12 5.77 28.69
N GLN A 104 0.40 5.21 29.77
CA GLN A 104 0.13 5.64 31.13
C GLN A 104 1.46 5.93 31.81
N GLY A 105 1.50 7.01 32.58
CA GLY A 105 2.71 7.41 33.27
C GLY A 105 2.44 8.37 34.41
N MET A 106 3.53 8.77 35.07
CA MET A 106 3.57 9.73 36.14
C MET A 106 4.58 10.82 35.79
N ALA A 107 4.18 12.08 35.90
CA ALA A 107 5.04 13.23 35.73
C ALA A 107 5.23 13.97 37.06
N GLN A 108 6.38 14.61 37.25
CA GLN A 108 6.66 15.37 38.48
C GLN A 108 5.73 16.58 38.65
N SER A 109 5.17 17.15 37.56
CA SER A 109 4.20 18.23 37.61
C SER A 109 3.30 18.25 36.37
N ASN A 110 2.16 18.94 36.45
CA ASN A 110 1.27 19.15 35.29
C ASN A 110 1.97 19.92 34.16
N GLU A 111 2.89 20.84 34.49
CA GLU A 111 3.66 21.59 33.50
C GLU A 111 4.46 20.67 32.58
N ARG A 112 5.06 19.62 33.15
CA ARG A 112 5.84 18.62 32.40
C ARG A 112 4.97 17.76 31.50
N VAL A 113 3.71 17.50 31.88
CA VAL A 113 2.74 16.78 31.02
C VAL A 113 2.40 17.62 29.79
N SER A 114 2.14 18.91 29.96
CA SER A 114 1.84 19.84 28.87
C SER A 114 3.03 20.07 27.95
N GLU A 115 4.23 20.15 28.51
CA GLU A 115 5.48 20.26 27.73
C GLU A 115 5.72 18.99 26.89
N MET A 116 5.56 17.80 27.48
CA MET A 116 5.67 16.53 26.76
C MET A 116 4.63 16.42 25.63
N LEU A 117 3.37 16.78 25.86
CA LEU A 117 2.33 16.83 24.82
C LEU A 117 2.74 17.72 23.65
N ARG A 118 3.36 18.87 23.95
CA ARG A 118 3.84 19.81 22.94
C ARG A 118 5.05 19.28 22.16
N TYR A 119 5.97 18.58 22.83
CA TYR A 119 7.09 17.90 22.18
C TYR A 119 6.60 16.76 21.27
N LEU A 120 5.68 15.92 21.74
CA LEU A 120 5.12 14.82 20.96
C LEU A 120 4.27 15.29 19.77
N ALA A 121 3.61 16.45 19.88
CA ALA A 121 2.82 17.03 18.80
C ALA A 121 3.68 17.69 17.70
N ASN A 122 4.83 18.28 18.04
CA ASN A 122 5.59 19.13 17.12
C ASN A 122 6.84 18.46 16.54
N ASN A 123 7.48 17.53 17.27
CA ASN A 123 8.81 17.00 16.90
C ASN A 123 8.78 15.61 16.28
N THR A 124 7.61 15.03 15.99
CA THR A 124 7.56 13.63 15.54
C THR A 124 6.64 13.40 14.35
N PRO A 125 7.21 13.14 13.15
CA PRO A 125 6.45 12.81 11.94
C PRO A 125 5.62 11.52 12.04
N TRP A 126 5.93 10.65 13.00
CA TRP A 126 5.33 9.32 13.14
C TRP A 126 4.10 9.28 14.06
N PHE A 127 3.81 10.36 14.79
CA PHE A 127 2.66 10.44 15.70
C PHE A 127 1.61 11.42 15.15
N SER A 128 0.39 10.93 14.93
CA SER A 128 -0.76 11.74 14.55
C SER A 128 -1.67 11.89 15.76
N LYS A 129 -1.96 13.15 16.14
CA LYS A 129 -2.94 13.56 17.15
C LYS A 129 -2.72 12.90 18.53
N PRO A 130 -1.78 13.40 19.34
CA PRO A 130 -1.75 13.05 20.75
C PRO A 130 -3.00 13.63 21.45
N GLU A 131 -3.91 12.75 21.83
CA GLU A 131 -5.09 13.08 22.64
C GLU A 131 -4.80 12.74 24.10
N LEU A 132 -4.94 13.76 24.94
CA LEU A 132 -4.90 13.59 26.39
C LEU A 132 -6.25 13.07 26.86
N VAL A 133 -6.25 11.84 27.39
CA VAL A 133 -7.47 11.19 27.87
C VAL A 133 -7.78 11.62 29.28
N GLU A 134 -6.78 11.66 30.17
CA GLU A 134 -6.99 11.97 31.58
C GLU A 134 -5.70 12.45 32.28
N ILE A 135 -5.82 13.41 33.21
CA ILE A 135 -4.77 13.76 34.19
C ILE A 135 -5.37 13.62 35.60
N VAL A 136 -4.77 12.77 36.41
CA VAL A 136 -5.17 12.55 37.81
C VAL A 136 -3.99 12.91 38.71
N ALA A 137 -4.21 13.77 39.70
CA ALA A 137 -3.20 14.02 40.74
C ALA A 137 -3.06 12.76 41.61
N SER A 138 -1.84 12.22 41.68
CA SER A 138 -1.51 11.03 42.47
C SER A 138 -0.36 11.33 43.44
N ASN A 139 -0.37 10.69 44.61
CA ASN A 139 0.68 10.88 45.61
C ASN A 139 1.57 9.63 45.59
N VAL A 140 2.80 9.76 45.12
CA VAL A 140 3.78 8.66 45.16
C VAL A 140 4.56 8.74 46.46
N SER A 141 4.49 7.66 47.24
CA SER A 141 5.26 7.48 48.47
C SER A 141 6.63 6.90 48.11
N LEU A 142 7.68 7.72 48.05
CA LEU A 142 9.05 7.26 47.77
C LEU A 142 9.69 6.62 49.02
N THR A 143 9.21 7.00 50.20
CA THR A 143 9.56 6.46 51.51
C THR A 143 8.37 6.67 52.46
N PRO A 144 8.23 5.92 53.58
CA PRO A 144 7.12 6.09 54.53
C PRO A 144 6.96 7.49 55.15
N ARG A 145 7.95 8.38 54.94
CA ARG A 145 7.97 9.77 55.43
C ARG A 145 7.91 10.83 54.32
N ASP A 146 7.96 10.44 53.04
CA ASP A 146 8.01 11.38 51.91
C ASP A 146 7.00 10.99 50.83
N GLN A 147 5.87 11.70 50.81
CA GLN A 147 4.88 11.65 49.73
C GLN A 147 5.11 12.83 48.79
N ARG A 148 5.49 12.54 47.53
CA ARG A 148 5.55 13.55 46.48
C ARG A 148 4.28 13.51 45.65
N ARG A 149 3.68 14.68 45.45
CA ARG A 149 2.60 14.86 44.47
C ARG A 149 3.18 14.67 43.08
N VAL A 150 2.60 13.77 42.32
CA VAL A 150 2.89 13.52 40.92
C VAL A 150 1.59 13.61 40.12
N ALA A 151 1.68 13.94 38.84
CA ALA A 151 0.57 13.92 37.93
C ALA A 151 0.56 12.58 37.19
N ALA A 152 -0.39 11.70 37.51
CA ALA A 152 -0.64 10.54 36.67
C ALA A 152 -1.36 10.99 35.40
N PHE A 153 -0.89 10.53 34.24
CA PHE A 153 -1.49 10.87 32.95
C PHE A 153 -1.81 9.63 32.15
N ASN A 154 -2.88 9.73 31.35
CA ASN A 154 -3.25 8.73 30.35
C ASN A 154 -3.33 9.42 28.98
N LEU A 155 -2.55 8.92 28.05
CA LEU A 155 -2.38 9.47 26.72
C LEU A 155 -2.75 8.44 25.67
N ARG A 156 -3.39 8.91 24.60
CA ARG A 156 -3.64 8.12 23.41
C ARG A 156 -3.11 8.85 22.20
N PHE A 157 -2.39 8.15 21.34
CA PHE A 157 -1.94 8.71 20.07
C PHE A 157 -2.02 7.64 18.99
N GLN A 158 -2.20 8.09 17.74
CA GLN A 158 -2.21 7.21 16.58
C GLN A 158 -0.85 7.25 15.89
N LEU A 159 -0.41 6.10 15.42
CA LEU A 159 0.76 6.03 14.57
C LEU A 159 0.40 6.30 13.13
N VAL A 160 1.25 7.07 12.48
CA VAL A 160 1.28 7.11 11.02
C VAL A 160 1.98 5.84 10.55
N ARG A 161 1.38 5.10 9.61
CA ARG A 161 1.99 3.87 9.06
C ARG A 161 3.37 4.22 8.50
N ALA A 162 4.37 3.36 8.71
CA ALA A 162 5.73 3.59 8.20
C ALA A 162 5.76 3.92 6.69
N SER A 163 4.85 3.37 5.89
CA SER A 163 4.68 3.68 4.46
C SER A 163 4.23 5.11 4.16
N GLU A 164 3.45 5.72 5.05
CA GLU A 164 3.01 7.12 4.93
C GLU A 164 4.06 8.07 5.51
N ALA A 165 4.72 7.69 6.61
CA ALA A 165 5.83 8.45 7.16
C ALA A 165 7.03 8.51 6.20
N GLN A 166 7.36 7.40 5.52
CA GLN A 166 8.39 7.37 4.49
C GLN A 166 8.00 8.25 3.29
N LYS A 167 6.74 8.22 2.84
CA LYS A 167 6.24 9.13 1.79
C LYS A 167 6.36 10.61 2.18
N VAL A 168 6.09 10.95 3.45
CA VAL A 168 6.22 12.33 3.94
C VAL A 168 7.69 12.75 4.07
N MET A 169 8.58 11.84 4.49
CA MET A 169 10.03 12.07 4.55
C MET A 169 10.66 12.18 3.15
N ASP A 170 10.22 11.36 2.19
CA ASP A 170 10.62 11.42 0.79
C ASP A 170 10.11 12.70 0.11
N ALA A 171 8.90 13.15 0.46
CA ALA A 171 8.36 14.44 0.01
C ALA A 171 9.10 15.64 0.62
N ALA A 172 9.53 15.55 1.88
CA ALA A 172 10.31 16.60 2.54
C ALA A 172 11.76 16.68 2.01
N SER A 173 12.37 15.56 1.64
CA SER A 173 13.72 15.52 1.06
C SER A 173 13.74 15.92 -0.41
N SER A 174 12.68 15.67 -1.18
CA SER A 174 12.53 16.20 -2.54
C SER A 174 12.24 17.70 -2.60
N ALA A 175 11.70 18.30 -1.53
CA ALA A 175 11.52 19.75 -1.42
C ALA A 175 12.83 20.52 -1.13
N VAL A 176 13.88 19.86 -0.64
CA VAL A 176 15.18 20.48 -0.31
C VAL A 176 16.15 20.49 -1.52
N VAL A 177 15.89 19.68 -2.55
CA VAL A 177 16.80 19.50 -3.71
C VAL A 177 16.57 20.50 -4.86
N VAL A 178 15.70 21.51 -4.70
CA VAL A 178 15.62 22.60 -5.69
C VAL A 178 16.13 23.93 -5.12
N PRO A 179 17.46 24.13 -4.99
CA PRO A 179 18.04 25.46 -5.07
C PRO A 179 18.42 25.74 -6.54
N GLY A 180 17.88 26.81 -7.11
CA GLY A 180 18.43 27.46 -8.29
C GLY A 180 17.80 27.07 -9.62
N LYS A 181 16.76 27.80 -10.02
CA LYS A 181 16.77 28.41 -11.36
C LYS A 181 17.68 29.63 -11.32
#